data_AF-A0A119A404-F1
#
_entry.id   AF-A0A119A404-F1
#
_cell.length_a   1.000
_cell.length_b   1.000
_cell.length_c   1.000
_cell.angle_alpha   90.00
_cell.angle_beta   90.00
_cell.angle_gamma   90.00
#
_symmetry.space_group_name_H-M   'P 1'
#
loop_
_entity.id
_entity.type
_entity.pdbx_description
1 polymer ?
#
loop_
_entity_poly.entity_id
_entity_poly.type
_entity_poly.pdbx_seq_one_letter_code
_entity_poly.pdbx_strand_id
1 'polypeptide(L)'
;MTAPCSNPSYIGRFAPTPSGHLHFGSLVAALASYLDARSVGGRWLLRMEDLDPPREMPGAQTAILQALERYGFEWDGTLIRQSERHEAYAQVVDKLFSQGLAYACTCSRKQLEGYNGIYPGFCRNAGHPMENAAIRLRVPELHYAFTDRVQGRYGQHVGREVGDFIIRRRDGLYAYQLAVVLDDGTQGVTDIVRGADLLDSTPRQLYLQELLGLSQPRYLHVPLIVQPDGHKLGKSYRSPPLTPEQATPLLLRALRALGQPTDDSLAHASPREVLEWGVAHWDAGLIPRALTLQEAQLR
;
A
#
# COMPACT_ATOMS: atom_id res chain seq x y z
N MET A 1 3.35 -12.66 -39.71
CA MET A 1 2.88 -13.36 -38.50
C MET A 1 3.21 -12.47 -37.32
N THR A 2 2.21 -11.75 -36.82
CA THR A 2 2.33 -10.89 -35.64
C THR A 2 2.60 -11.77 -34.41
N ALA A 3 3.70 -11.50 -33.70
CA ALA A 3 3.98 -12.13 -32.43
C ALA A 3 2.76 -11.96 -31.49
N PRO A 4 2.35 -13.01 -30.75
CA PRO A 4 1.29 -12.84 -29.77
C PRO A 4 1.77 -11.83 -28.73
N CYS A 5 0.99 -10.76 -28.53
CA CYS A 5 1.17 -9.86 -27.41
C CYS A 5 1.18 -10.72 -26.14
N SER A 6 2.37 -10.85 -25.53
CA SER A 6 2.49 -11.43 -24.21
C SER A 6 1.56 -10.64 -23.29
N ASN A 7 0.54 -11.28 -22.73
CA ASN A 7 -0.20 -10.73 -21.60
C ASN A 7 0.87 -10.18 -20.63
N PRO A 8 0.78 -8.91 -20.18
CA PRO A 8 1.74 -8.42 -19.21
C PRO A 8 1.69 -9.36 -18.01
N SER A 9 2.82 -10.02 -17.74
CA SER A 9 2.94 -10.98 -16.64
C SER A 9 2.49 -10.31 -15.35
N TYR A 10 1.62 -10.95 -14.57
CA TYR A 10 1.16 -10.42 -13.28
C TYR A 10 2.37 -10.09 -12.40
N ILE A 11 2.43 -8.88 -11.85
CA ILE A 11 3.42 -8.44 -10.87
C ILE A 11 2.69 -7.75 -9.71
N GLY A 12 2.69 -8.41 -8.56
CA GLY A 12 2.19 -7.88 -7.30
C GLY A 12 3.33 -7.54 -6.35
N ARG A 13 3.00 -6.90 -5.21
CA ARG A 13 3.98 -6.62 -4.16
C ARG A 13 3.38 -6.56 -2.76
N PHE A 14 4.20 -6.88 -1.77
CA PHE A 14 3.99 -6.46 -0.39
C PHE A 14 4.94 -5.31 -0.04
N ALA A 15 4.40 -4.27 0.60
CA ALA A 15 5.13 -3.02 0.85
C ALA A 15 4.98 -2.56 2.32
N PRO A 16 5.63 -3.21 3.29
CA PRO A 16 5.50 -2.86 4.70
C PRO A 16 6.34 -1.62 5.08
N THR A 17 5.81 -0.80 5.99
CA THR A 17 6.55 0.28 6.66
C THR A 17 7.21 -0.25 7.96
N PRO A 18 8.52 -0.06 8.19
CA PRO A 18 9.23 -0.61 9.36
C PRO A 18 9.06 0.24 10.64
N SER A 19 7.84 0.70 10.93
CA SER A 19 7.53 1.42 12.16
C SER A 19 7.13 0.49 13.33
N GLY A 20 7.41 -0.81 13.19
CA GLY A 20 7.00 -1.88 14.11
C GLY A 20 7.10 -3.24 13.44
N HIS A 21 6.89 -4.31 14.22
CA HIS A 21 6.84 -5.68 13.72
C HIS A 21 5.59 -5.93 12.87
N LEU A 22 5.64 -6.97 12.03
CA LEU A 22 4.42 -7.50 11.42
C LEU A 22 3.47 -7.98 12.52
N HIS A 23 2.19 -7.74 12.28
CA HIS A 23 1.07 -8.21 13.09
C HIS A 23 0.06 -8.90 12.18
N PHE A 24 -0.99 -9.47 12.76
CA PHE A 24 -1.99 -10.25 12.01
C PHE A 24 -2.62 -9.49 10.83
N GLY A 25 -2.95 -8.20 10.98
CA GLY A 25 -3.45 -7.38 9.86
C GLY A 25 -2.43 -7.24 8.71
N SER A 26 -1.14 -7.09 9.02
CA SER A 26 -0.09 -7.09 7.99
C SER A 26 0.07 -8.46 7.34
N LEU A 27 -0.09 -9.55 8.09
CA LEU A 27 -0.09 -10.91 7.57
C LEU A 27 -1.23 -11.14 6.56
N VAL A 28 -2.44 -10.65 6.84
CA VAL A 28 -3.58 -10.75 5.91
C VAL A 28 -3.28 -10.06 4.58
N ALA A 29 -2.68 -8.86 4.62
CA ALA A 29 -2.28 -8.15 3.40
C ALA A 29 -1.13 -8.88 2.66
N ALA A 30 -0.13 -9.37 3.37
CA ALA A 30 0.96 -10.15 2.80
C ALA A 30 0.43 -11.42 2.12
N LEU A 31 -0.39 -12.20 2.83
CA LEU A 31 -0.99 -13.43 2.33
C LEU A 31 -1.85 -13.17 1.10
N ALA A 32 -2.80 -12.23 1.14
CA ALA A 32 -3.66 -11.94 0.01
C ALA A 32 -2.85 -11.51 -1.23
N SER A 33 -1.87 -10.62 -1.06
CA SER A 33 -1.04 -10.17 -2.19
C SER A 33 -0.16 -11.29 -2.76
N TYR A 34 0.31 -12.20 -1.91
CA TYR A 34 1.10 -13.37 -2.31
C TYR A 34 0.26 -14.38 -3.08
N LEU A 35 -0.88 -14.79 -2.53
CA LEU A 35 -1.77 -15.77 -3.15
C LEU A 35 -2.32 -15.27 -4.49
N ASP A 36 -2.69 -14.00 -4.56
CA ASP A 36 -3.18 -13.40 -5.80
C ASP A 36 -2.12 -13.38 -6.90
N ALA A 37 -0.85 -13.17 -6.54
CA ALA A 37 0.25 -13.26 -7.49
C ALA A 37 0.55 -14.70 -7.92
N ARG A 38 0.70 -15.60 -6.94
CA ARG A 38 1.17 -16.96 -7.18
C ARG A 38 0.12 -17.86 -7.84
N SER A 39 -1.17 -17.64 -7.57
CA SER A 39 -2.27 -18.41 -8.19
C SER A 39 -2.32 -18.31 -9.72
N VAL A 40 -1.75 -17.24 -10.28
CA VAL A 40 -1.65 -17.02 -11.73
C VAL A 40 -0.21 -17.16 -12.27
N GLY A 41 0.70 -17.71 -11.47
CA GLY A 41 2.12 -17.84 -11.83
C GLY A 41 2.85 -16.50 -11.98
N GLY A 42 2.35 -15.45 -11.33
CA GLY A 42 2.91 -14.11 -11.35
C GLY A 42 4.08 -13.92 -10.39
N ARG A 43 4.67 -12.72 -10.45
CA ARG A 43 5.73 -12.30 -9.54
C ARG A 43 5.17 -11.61 -8.31
N TRP A 44 5.77 -11.87 -7.15
CA TRP A 44 5.46 -11.19 -5.90
C TRP A 44 6.71 -10.51 -5.35
N LEU A 45 6.73 -9.19 -5.37
CA LEU A 45 7.87 -8.37 -4.97
C LEU A 45 7.77 -7.95 -3.50
N LEU A 46 8.91 -7.62 -2.90
CA LEU A 46 8.97 -7.00 -1.57
C LEU A 46 9.63 -5.62 -1.67
N ARG A 47 9.01 -4.62 -1.05
CA ARG A 47 9.54 -3.25 -0.94
C ARG A 47 9.42 -2.76 0.50
N MET A 48 10.52 -2.30 1.11
CA MET A 48 10.47 -1.66 2.42
C MET A 48 10.11 -0.18 2.26
N GLU A 49 9.04 0.26 2.90
CA GLU A 49 8.59 1.67 2.88
C GLU A 49 9.18 2.46 4.06
N ASP A 50 10.51 2.58 4.10
CA ASP A 50 11.34 3.29 5.09
C ASP A 50 11.55 4.78 4.71
N LEU A 51 10.43 5.51 4.58
CA LEU A 51 10.40 6.92 4.17
C LEU A 51 10.42 7.94 5.33
N ASP A 52 10.22 7.50 6.56
CA ASP A 52 10.07 8.39 7.72
C ASP A 52 10.93 7.89 8.88
N PRO A 53 12.27 8.08 8.82
CA PRO A 53 13.21 7.57 9.81
C PRO A 53 12.83 7.87 11.28
N PRO A 54 12.29 9.06 11.62
CA PRO A 54 11.79 9.33 12.97
C PRO A 54 10.68 8.40 13.48
N ARG A 55 9.93 7.75 12.58
CA ARG A 55 8.86 6.80 12.90
C ARG A 55 9.30 5.34 12.79
N GLU A 56 10.50 5.08 12.30
CA GLU A 56 11.02 3.74 12.15
C GLU A 56 11.44 3.16 13.50
N MET A 57 11.24 1.85 13.66
CA MET A 57 11.66 1.12 14.84
C MET A 57 12.98 0.41 14.53
N PRO A 58 14.05 0.65 15.31
CA PRO A 58 15.31 -0.07 15.14
C PRO A 58 15.10 -1.59 15.13
N GLY A 59 15.67 -2.26 14.13
CA GLY A 59 15.55 -3.71 13.97
C GLY A 59 14.22 -4.21 13.38
N ALA A 60 13.21 -3.34 13.20
CA ALA A 60 11.92 -3.76 12.65
C ALA A 60 12.03 -4.28 11.22
N GLN A 61 12.87 -3.68 10.38
CA GLN A 61 13.10 -4.18 9.01
C GLN A 61 13.61 -5.63 9.02
N THR A 62 14.63 -5.93 9.82
CA THR A 62 15.16 -7.29 9.95
C THR A 62 14.09 -8.25 10.48
N ALA A 63 13.32 -7.84 11.49
CA ALA A 63 12.25 -8.66 12.06
C ALA A 63 11.12 -8.92 11.06
N ILE A 64 10.77 -7.95 10.20
CA ILE A 64 9.78 -8.11 9.12
C ILE A 64 10.26 -9.17 8.13
N LEU A 65 11.51 -9.08 7.66
CA LEU A 65 12.08 -10.03 6.70
C LEU A 65 12.12 -11.45 7.28
N GLN A 66 12.63 -11.59 8.51
CA GLN A 66 12.67 -12.87 9.21
C GLN A 66 11.27 -13.45 9.42
N ALA A 67 10.28 -12.63 9.78
CA ALA A 67 8.90 -13.10 9.93
C ALA A 67 8.34 -13.63 8.60
N LEU A 68 8.56 -12.92 7.48
CA LEU A 68 8.11 -13.38 6.16
C LEU A 68 8.75 -14.74 5.79
N GLU A 69 10.06 -14.87 5.95
CA GLU A 69 10.79 -16.12 5.68
C GLU A 69 10.28 -17.27 6.56
N ARG A 70 10.08 -17.03 7.87
CA ARG A 70 9.58 -18.04 8.81
C ARG A 70 8.14 -18.48 8.51
N TYR A 71 7.35 -17.61 7.90
CA TYR A 71 5.99 -17.91 7.46
C TYR A 71 5.97 -18.53 6.05
N GLY A 72 7.13 -18.76 5.43
CA GLY A 72 7.26 -19.44 4.15
C GLY A 72 7.08 -18.54 2.92
N PHE A 73 7.02 -17.22 3.10
CA PHE A 73 6.91 -16.29 1.97
C PHE A 73 8.24 -16.16 1.22
N GLU A 74 8.17 -16.29 -0.10
CA GLU A 74 9.31 -16.12 -1.01
C GLU A 74 8.99 -15.02 -2.03
N TRP A 75 9.75 -13.92 -1.98
CA TRP A 75 9.61 -12.80 -2.93
C TRP A 75 10.60 -12.90 -4.08
N ASP A 76 10.19 -12.38 -5.23
CA ASP A 76 10.99 -12.39 -6.45
C ASP A 76 11.86 -11.14 -6.56
N GLY A 77 13.06 -11.32 -7.12
CA GLY A 77 13.99 -10.24 -7.35
C GLY A 77 14.59 -9.68 -6.06
N THR A 78 15.13 -8.47 -6.16
CA THR A 78 15.81 -7.81 -5.05
C THR A 78 14.84 -6.97 -4.21
N LEU A 79 14.99 -7.01 -2.89
CA LEU A 79 14.33 -6.09 -1.97
C LEU A 79 14.71 -4.64 -2.34
N ILE A 80 13.70 -3.79 -2.54
CA ILE A 80 13.90 -2.34 -2.68
C ILE A 80 13.62 -1.65 -1.34
N ARG A 81 14.43 -0.65 -0.99
CA ARG A 81 14.19 0.29 0.12
C ARG A 81 13.88 1.67 -0.43
N GLN A 82 12.86 2.33 0.12
CA GLN A 82 12.51 3.69 -0.30
C GLN A 82 13.50 4.74 0.21
N SER A 83 14.20 4.46 1.31
CA SER A 83 15.32 5.28 1.80
C SER A 83 16.46 5.41 0.78
N GLU A 84 16.62 4.44 -0.13
CA GLU A 84 17.63 4.41 -1.20
C GLU A 84 17.15 5.07 -2.50
N ARG A 85 15.91 5.60 -2.53
CA ARG A 85 15.23 6.08 -3.75
C ARG A 85 15.01 7.59 -3.79
N HIS A 86 15.56 8.32 -2.82
CA HIS A 86 15.37 9.76 -2.65
C HIS A 86 15.75 10.59 -3.88
N GLU A 87 16.79 10.20 -4.62
CA GLU A 87 17.18 10.90 -5.86
C GLU A 87 16.09 10.81 -6.92
N ALA A 88 15.49 9.63 -7.12
CA ALA A 88 14.40 9.44 -8.08
C ALA A 88 13.17 10.29 -7.70
N TYR A 89 12.86 10.38 -6.40
CA TYR A 89 11.78 11.24 -5.92
C TYR A 89 12.09 12.73 -6.12
N ALA A 90 13.34 13.15 -5.87
CA ALA A 90 13.78 14.53 -6.08
C ALA A 90 13.59 14.95 -7.54
N GLN A 91 14.08 14.15 -8.48
CA GLN A 91 13.97 14.41 -9.92
C GLN A 91 12.51 14.61 -10.37
N VAL A 92 11.59 13.81 -9.84
CA VAL A 92 10.16 13.95 -10.15
C VAL A 92 9.58 15.22 -9.54
N VAL A 93 9.92 15.54 -8.28
CA VAL A 93 9.48 16.78 -7.64
C VAL A 93 9.97 18.01 -8.41
N ASP A 94 11.25 18.04 -8.81
CA ASP A 94 11.85 19.14 -9.56
C ASP A 94 11.21 19.29 -10.95
N LYS A 95 10.97 18.17 -11.64
CA LYS A 95 10.24 18.16 -12.91
C LYS A 95 8.84 18.75 -12.76
N LEU A 96 8.05 18.26 -11.80
CA LEU A 96 6.70 18.76 -11.58
C LEU A 96 6.67 20.23 -11.18
N PHE A 97 7.64 20.67 -10.37
CA PHE A 97 7.77 22.08 -9.96
C PHE A 97 8.11 22.98 -11.16
N SER A 98 9.11 22.60 -11.97
CA SER A 98 9.52 23.37 -13.17
C SER A 98 8.42 23.48 -14.23
N GLN A 99 7.56 22.47 -14.33
CA GLN A 99 6.40 22.45 -15.23
C GLN A 99 5.20 23.21 -14.68
N GLY A 100 5.30 23.78 -13.47
CA GLY A 100 4.20 24.46 -12.80
C GLY A 100 3.08 23.50 -12.33
N LEU A 101 3.31 22.19 -12.34
CA LEU A 101 2.37 21.15 -11.89
C LEU A 101 2.45 20.92 -10.38
N ALA A 102 3.50 21.41 -9.73
CA ALA A 102 3.64 21.49 -8.29
C ALA A 102 4.03 22.91 -7.86
N TYR A 103 3.85 23.24 -6.58
CA TYR A 103 4.20 24.54 -6.02
C TYR A 103 4.62 24.45 -4.55
N ALA A 104 5.36 25.44 -4.09
CA ALA A 104 5.82 25.55 -2.71
C ALA A 104 4.74 26.16 -1.80
N CYS A 105 4.51 25.52 -0.66
CA CYS A 105 3.56 25.89 0.37
C CYS A 105 4.29 26.19 1.68
N THR A 106 4.16 27.42 2.15
CA THR A 106 4.77 27.91 3.41
C THR A 106 3.79 27.94 4.57
N CYS A 107 2.52 27.56 4.35
CA CYS A 107 1.49 27.52 5.38
C CYS A 107 1.90 26.65 6.57
N SER A 108 1.69 27.18 7.77
CA SER A 108 1.82 26.45 9.04
C SER A 108 0.64 25.50 9.26
N ARG A 109 0.81 24.51 10.15
CA ARG A 109 -0.30 23.62 10.56
C ARG A 109 -1.48 24.41 11.13
N LYS A 110 -1.21 25.42 11.97
CA LYS A 110 -2.22 26.32 12.55
C LYS A 110 -3.07 27.04 11.50
N GLN A 111 -2.47 27.48 10.40
CA GLN A 111 -3.23 28.09 9.29
C GLN A 111 -4.15 27.09 8.57
N LEU A 112 -3.89 25.79 8.68
CA LEU A 112 -4.60 24.73 7.97
C LEU A 112 -5.62 23.98 8.83
N GLU A 113 -5.64 24.19 10.14
CA GLU A 113 -6.51 23.47 11.09
C GLU A 113 -8.01 23.55 10.73
N GLY A 114 -8.48 24.68 10.19
CA GLY A 114 -9.89 24.90 9.85
C GLY A 114 -10.38 24.27 8.55
N TYR A 115 -9.53 23.56 7.80
CA TYR A 115 -9.85 23.10 6.44
C TYR A 115 -10.05 21.58 6.31
N ASN A 116 -10.21 20.87 7.43
CA ASN A 116 -10.53 19.44 7.46
C ASN A 116 -9.61 18.57 6.57
N GLY A 117 -8.32 18.94 6.47
CA GLY A 117 -7.32 18.23 5.68
C GLY A 117 -7.27 18.60 4.18
N ILE A 118 -8.26 19.32 3.64
CA ILE A 118 -8.29 19.75 2.24
C ILE A 118 -7.59 21.12 2.15
N TYR A 119 -6.54 21.23 1.33
CA TYR A 119 -5.79 22.48 1.26
C TYR A 119 -6.58 23.59 0.54
N PRO A 120 -6.73 24.80 1.12
CA PRO A 120 -7.55 25.87 0.53
C PRO A 120 -6.89 26.63 -0.62
N GLY A 121 -5.66 26.26 -1.02
CA GLY A 121 -5.01 26.85 -2.19
C GLY A 121 -4.25 28.17 -1.95
N PHE A 122 -4.01 28.58 -0.70
CA PHE A 122 -3.37 29.88 -0.37
C PHE A 122 -2.06 30.16 -1.12
N CYS A 123 -1.19 29.17 -1.24
CA CYS A 123 0.11 29.30 -1.88
C CYS A 123 0.08 28.88 -3.37
N ARG A 124 -1.07 28.46 -3.91
CA ARG A 124 -1.17 27.86 -5.24
C ARG A 124 -0.56 28.74 -6.33
N ASN A 125 -0.72 30.06 -6.24
CA ASN A 125 -0.15 31.02 -7.19
C ASN A 125 0.79 32.03 -6.51
N ALA A 126 1.34 31.71 -5.34
CA ALA A 126 2.14 32.65 -4.56
C ALA A 126 3.61 32.76 -5.02
N GLY A 127 4.07 31.88 -5.90
CA GLY A 127 5.43 31.94 -6.47
C GLY A 127 6.56 31.74 -5.44
N HIS A 128 6.28 31.07 -4.31
CA HIS A 128 7.30 30.80 -3.30
C HIS A 128 8.39 29.87 -3.84
N PRO A 129 9.64 30.04 -3.38
CA PRO A 129 10.71 29.14 -3.75
C PRO A 129 10.63 27.84 -2.90
N MET A 130 11.37 26.81 -3.29
CA MET A 130 11.24 25.47 -2.69
C MET A 130 11.85 25.37 -1.27
N GLU A 131 12.70 26.33 -0.89
CA GLU A 131 13.39 26.34 0.40
C GLU A 131 12.40 26.52 1.55
N ASN A 132 12.59 25.72 2.59
CA ASN A 132 11.78 25.77 3.80
C ASN A 132 10.26 25.74 3.53
N ALA A 133 9.85 25.00 2.51
CA ALA A 133 8.45 24.86 2.09
C ALA A 133 8.10 23.38 1.86
N ALA A 134 6.84 23.03 2.11
CA ALA A 134 6.29 21.78 1.59
C ALA A 134 6.01 21.95 0.09
N ILE A 135 6.17 20.89 -0.70
CA ILE A 135 5.78 20.89 -2.11
C ILE A 135 4.43 20.19 -2.26
N ARG A 136 3.46 20.92 -2.81
CA ARG A 136 2.12 20.41 -3.11
C ARG A 136 1.95 20.18 -4.60
N LEU A 137 1.23 19.13 -4.94
CA LEU A 137 0.80 18.87 -6.30
C LEU A 137 -0.42 19.74 -6.62
N ARG A 138 -0.49 20.34 -7.81
CA ARG A 138 -1.73 20.94 -8.31
C ARG A 138 -2.68 19.82 -8.70
N VAL A 139 -3.81 19.74 -8.03
CA VAL A 139 -4.85 18.75 -8.30
C VAL A 139 -5.94 19.38 -9.18
N PRO A 140 -6.41 18.68 -10.23
CA PRO A 140 -7.43 19.18 -11.13
C PRO A 140 -8.84 19.02 -10.54
N GLU A 141 -9.80 19.79 -11.09
CA GLU A 141 -11.22 19.63 -10.80
C GLU A 141 -11.82 18.46 -11.61
N LEU A 142 -11.34 17.25 -11.35
CA LEU A 142 -11.74 16.03 -12.06
C LEU A 142 -12.19 14.93 -11.11
N HIS A 143 -13.00 14.00 -11.63
CA HIS A 143 -13.40 12.79 -10.94
C HIS A 143 -12.53 11.62 -11.40
N TYR A 144 -11.91 10.92 -10.46
CA TYR A 144 -11.16 9.70 -10.70
C TYR A 144 -11.90 8.52 -10.07
N ALA A 145 -12.09 7.45 -10.84
CA ALA A 145 -12.76 6.25 -10.39
C ALA A 145 -12.03 5.01 -10.90
N PHE A 146 -12.19 3.91 -10.18
CA PHE A 146 -11.71 2.59 -10.57
C PHE A 146 -12.67 1.52 -10.08
N THR A 147 -12.51 0.31 -10.63
CA THR A 147 -13.19 -0.87 -10.13
C THR A 147 -12.21 -1.68 -9.29
N ASP A 148 -12.46 -1.71 -7.99
CA ASP A 148 -11.78 -2.62 -7.08
C ASP A 148 -12.31 -4.04 -7.27
N ARG A 149 -11.41 -5.03 -7.30
CA ARG A 149 -11.79 -6.44 -7.51
C ARG A 149 -12.62 -7.03 -6.35
N VAL A 150 -12.60 -6.43 -5.16
CA VAL A 150 -13.41 -6.85 -3.99
C VAL A 150 -14.46 -5.80 -3.61
N GLN A 151 -14.04 -4.54 -3.46
CA GLN A 151 -14.89 -3.46 -2.95
C GLN A 151 -15.80 -2.84 -4.02
N GLY A 152 -15.65 -3.23 -5.29
CA GLY A 152 -16.44 -2.73 -6.40
C GLY A 152 -16.00 -1.34 -6.86
N ARG A 153 -16.91 -0.61 -7.52
CA ARG A 153 -16.60 0.72 -8.08
C ARG A 153 -16.41 1.75 -6.96
N TYR A 154 -15.27 2.44 -6.96
CA TYR A 154 -14.96 3.54 -6.05
C TYR A 154 -14.44 4.74 -6.83
N GLY A 155 -14.77 5.96 -6.41
CA GLY A 155 -14.26 7.16 -7.04
C GLY A 155 -14.47 8.41 -6.19
N GLN A 156 -13.66 9.43 -6.47
CA GLN A 156 -13.66 10.71 -5.75
C GLN A 156 -13.41 11.85 -6.73
N HIS A 157 -14.03 13.00 -6.47
CA HIS A 157 -13.68 14.26 -7.09
C HIS A 157 -12.43 14.83 -6.43
N VAL A 158 -11.25 14.57 -7.02
CA VAL A 158 -9.95 14.80 -6.35
C VAL A 158 -9.72 16.27 -5.98
N GLY A 159 -10.18 17.23 -6.78
CA GLY A 159 -10.06 18.66 -6.44
C GLY A 159 -10.88 19.09 -5.20
N ARG A 160 -12.01 18.44 -4.94
CA ARG A 160 -12.97 18.82 -3.89
C ARG A 160 -12.82 18.00 -2.62
N GLU A 161 -12.50 16.72 -2.77
CA GLU A 161 -12.46 15.75 -1.66
C GLU A 161 -11.04 15.49 -1.15
N VAL A 162 -10.01 15.76 -1.97
CA VAL A 162 -8.59 15.57 -1.61
C VAL A 162 -7.86 16.91 -1.55
N GLY A 163 -8.04 17.73 -2.59
CA GLY A 163 -7.31 18.99 -2.77
C GLY A 163 -5.82 18.79 -3.05
N ASP A 164 -5.10 19.91 -3.17
CA ASP A 164 -3.66 19.92 -3.48
C ASP A 164 -2.84 19.27 -2.35
N PHE A 165 -2.53 17.99 -2.50
CA PHE A 165 -1.83 17.19 -1.49
C PHE A 165 -0.30 17.36 -1.55
N ILE A 166 0.36 17.09 -0.43
CA ILE A 166 1.81 17.19 -0.30
C ILE A 166 2.48 16.01 -1.01
N ILE A 167 3.50 16.30 -1.83
CA ILE A 167 4.41 15.30 -2.44
C ILE A 167 5.80 15.30 -1.80
N ARG A 168 6.20 16.42 -1.19
CA ARG A 168 7.39 16.55 -0.33
C ARG A 168 7.09 17.43 0.87
N ARG A 169 7.32 16.92 2.08
CA ARG A 169 7.10 17.65 3.33
C ARG A 169 8.13 18.78 3.50
N ARG A 170 7.81 19.73 4.38
CA ARG A 170 8.71 20.86 4.70
C ARG A 170 10.03 20.44 5.34
N ASP A 171 10.03 19.31 6.04
CA ASP A 171 11.22 18.68 6.63
C ASP A 171 12.04 17.85 5.62
N GLY A 172 11.68 17.88 4.33
CA GLY A 172 12.40 17.20 3.25
C GLY A 172 11.94 15.78 2.96
N LEU A 173 11.14 15.15 3.84
CA LEU A 173 10.67 13.78 3.63
C LEU A 173 9.64 13.70 2.51
N TYR A 174 9.74 12.67 1.66
CA TYR A 174 8.81 12.45 0.56
C TYR A 174 7.49 11.85 1.06
N ALA A 175 6.38 12.29 0.46
CA ALA A 175 5.08 11.76 0.84
C ALA A 175 4.87 10.37 0.25
N TYR A 176 4.22 9.50 1.02
CA TYR A 176 3.80 8.15 0.60
C TYR A 176 3.16 8.15 -0.80
N GLN A 177 2.26 9.11 -1.08
CA GLN A 177 1.54 9.18 -2.36
C GLN A 177 2.48 9.29 -3.58
N LEU A 178 3.60 10.02 -3.45
CA LEU A 178 4.59 10.13 -4.51
C LEU A 178 5.43 8.85 -4.63
N ALA A 179 5.99 8.43 -3.51
CA ALA A 179 6.95 7.33 -3.49
C ALA A 179 6.31 6.01 -3.94
N VAL A 180 5.10 5.70 -3.47
CA VAL A 180 4.40 4.46 -3.85
C VAL A 180 4.10 4.40 -5.34
N VAL A 181 3.64 5.51 -5.94
CA VAL A 181 3.32 5.59 -7.37
C VAL A 181 4.58 5.43 -8.23
N LEU A 182 5.67 6.12 -7.86
CA LEU A 182 6.90 6.04 -8.63
C LEU A 182 7.54 4.66 -8.54
N ASP A 183 7.56 4.05 -7.36
CA ASP A 183 8.19 2.75 -7.17
C ASP A 183 7.35 1.61 -7.75
N ASP A 184 6.02 1.64 -7.64
CA ASP A 184 5.15 0.68 -8.31
C ASP A 184 5.34 0.77 -9.84
N GLY A 185 5.42 1.98 -10.40
CA GLY A 185 5.73 2.18 -11.83
C GLY A 185 7.13 1.69 -12.22
N THR A 186 8.16 1.96 -11.40
CA THR A 186 9.54 1.52 -11.64
C THR A 186 9.67 -0.01 -11.58
N GLN A 187 8.97 -0.66 -10.64
CA GLN A 187 8.98 -2.11 -10.47
C GLN A 187 8.05 -2.83 -11.47
N GLY A 188 7.30 -2.08 -12.28
CA GLY A 188 6.33 -2.63 -13.24
C GLY A 188 5.17 -3.36 -12.56
N VAL A 189 4.77 -2.93 -11.36
CA VAL A 189 3.64 -3.52 -10.63
C VAL A 189 2.36 -3.36 -11.45
N THR A 190 1.68 -4.48 -11.72
CA THR A 190 0.44 -4.53 -12.49
C THR A 190 -0.80 -4.67 -11.61
N ASP A 191 -0.63 -5.20 -10.40
CA ASP A 191 -1.72 -5.53 -9.48
C ASP A 191 -1.35 -5.14 -8.05
N ILE A 192 -2.13 -4.23 -7.47
CA ILE A 192 -1.95 -3.76 -6.09
C ILE A 192 -3.02 -4.40 -5.22
N VAL A 193 -2.58 -5.35 -4.40
CA VAL A 193 -3.37 -5.97 -3.34
C VAL A 193 -2.92 -5.41 -2.00
N ARG A 194 -3.80 -4.68 -1.29
CA ARG A 194 -3.46 -3.98 -0.03
C ARG A 194 -4.68 -3.82 0.88
N GLY A 195 -4.49 -3.29 2.10
CA GLY A 195 -5.59 -3.05 3.04
C GLY A 195 -6.55 -1.95 2.60
N ALA A 196 -7.83 -2.10 2.93
CA ALA A 196 -8.91 -1.16 2.59
C ALA A 196 -8.79 0.21 3.24
N ASP A 197 -7.88 0.39 4.20
CA ASP A 197 -7.50 1.70 4.72
C ASP A 197 -6.80 2.59 3.71
N LEU A 198 -6.38 2.05 2.57
CA LEU A 198 -5.76 2.79 1.47
C LEU A 198 -6.69 2.96 0.26
N LEU A 199 -7.96 2.54 0.36
CA LEU A 199 -8.94 2.63 -0.73
C LEU A 199 -9.12 4.07 -1.21
N ASP A 200 -9.27 5.00 -0.27
CA ASP A 200 -9.43 6.45 -0.51
C ASP A 200 -8.18 7.12 -1.09
N SER A 201 -7.01 6.48 -0.99
CA SER A 201 -5.76 6.95 -1.57
C SER A 201 -5.65 6.60 -3.06
N THR A 202 -6.48 5.69 -3.56
CA THR A 202 -6.36 5.20 -4.93
C THR A 202 -6.70 6.29 -5.98
N PRO A 203 -7.81 7.05 -5.88
CA PRO A 203 -8.13 8.08 -6.90
C PRO A 203 -7.03 9.13 -7.09
N ARG A 204 -6.40 9.59 -6.00
CA ARG A 204 -5.29 10.56 -6.07
C ARG A 204 -3.99 9.92 -6.60
N GLN A 205 -3.79 8.62 -6.40
CA GLN A 205 -2.68 7.88 -7.00
C GLN A 205 -2.88 7.66 -8.50
N LEU A 206 -4.11 7.39 -8.95
CA LEU A 206 -4.46 7.31 -10.38
C LEU A 206 -4.16 8.63 -11.10
N TYR A 207 -4.52 9.77 -10.49
CA TYR A 207 -4.16 11.09 -11.00
C TYR A 207 -2.63 11.24 -11.13
N LEU A 208 -1.88 10.89 -10.08
CA LEU A 208 -0.42 11.00 -10.14
C LEU A 208 0.21 10.05 -11.17
N GLN A 209 -0.33 8.85 -11.35
CA GLN A 209 0.09 7.92 -12.39
C GLN A 209 -0.15 8.50 -13.79
N GLU A 210 -1.34 9.05 -14.05
CA GLU A 210 -1.66 9.72 -15.32
C GLU A 210 -0.71 10.90 -15.58
N LEU A 211 -0.51 11.74 -14.57
CA LEU A 211 0.35 12.91 -14.66
C LEU A 211 1.81 12.55 -14.99
N LEU A 212 2.29 11.42 -14.48
CA LEU A 212 3.64 10.92 -14.69
C LEU A 212 3.76 10.01 -15.94
N GLY A 213 2.66 9.73 -16.63
CA GLY A 213 2.62 8.81 -17.77
C GLY A 213 2.90 7.35 -17.40
N LEU A 214 2.55 6.96 -16.17
CA LEU A 214 2.71 5.60 -15.65
C LEU A 214 1.47 4.74 -15.93
N SER A 215 1.66 3.43 -16.05
CA SER A 215 0.55 2.48 -16.15
C SER A 215 -0.28 2.48 -14.87
N GLN A 216 -1.61 2.40 -15.01
CA GLN A 216 -2.52 2.25 -13.89
C GLN A 216 -2.73 0.75 -13.60
N PRO A 217 -2.36 0.26 -12.40
CA PRO A 217 -2.51 -1.14 -12.05
C PRO A 217 -3.98 -1.50 -11.74
N ARG A 218 -4.26 -2.79 -11.65
CA ARG A 218 -5.51 -3.32 -11.10
C ARG A 218 -5.44 -3.28 -9.57
N TYR A 219 -6.56 -3.03 -8.90
CA TYR A 219 -6.60 -2.88 -7.45
C TYR A 219 -7.51 -3.91 -6.79
N LEU A 220 -7.06 -4.44 -5.65
CA LEU A 220 -7.85 -5.21 -4.71
C LEU A 220 -7.58 -4.69 -3.30
N HIS A 221 -8.65 -4.33 -2.59
CA HIS A 221 -8.54 -3.88 -1.21
C HIS A 221 -9.15 -4.91 -0.25
N VAL A 222 -8.29 -5.54 0.57
CA VAL A 222 -8.71 -6.51 1.59
C VAL A 222 -9.25 -5.80 2.84
N PRO A 223 -10.25 -6.36 3.53
CA PRO A 223 -10.77 -5.77 4.77
C PRO A 223 -9.67 -5.59 5.83
N LEU A 224 -9.73 -4.49 6.55
CA LEU A 224 -8.83 -4.27 7.67
C LEU A 224 -9.33 -5.01 8.91
N ILE A 225 -8.45 -5.79 9.55
CA ILE A 225 -8.82 -6.45 10.79
C ILE A 225 -8.84 -5.41 11.93
N VAL A 226 -9.96 -5.33 12.64
CA VAL A 226 -10.18 -4.39 13.75
C VAL A 226 -10.48 -5.14 15.04
N GLN A 227 -10.10 -4.53 16.16
CA GLN A 227 -10.47 -5.00 17.50
C GLN A 227 -11.99 -4.80 17.72
N PRO A 228 -12.60 -5.50 18.70
CA PRO A 228 -14.03 -5.36 19.01
C PRO A 228 -14.46 -3.94 19.39
N ASP A 229 -13.53 -3.11 19.89
CA ASP A 229 -13.75 -1.69 20.20
C ASP A 229 -13.70 -0.77 18.96
N GLY A 230 -13.52 -1.34 17.76
CA GLY A 230 -13.46 -0.64 16.48
C GLY A 230 -12.08 -0.06 16.15
N HIS A 231 -11.08 -0.18 17.04
CA HIS A 231 -9.73 0.26 16.73
C HIS A 231 -9.04 -0.70 15.75
N LYS A 232 -8.27 -0.13 14.82
CA LYS A 232 -7.45 -0.91 13.87
C LYS A 232 -6.48 -1.79 14.66
N LEU A 233 -6.33 -3.06 14.27
CA LEU A 233 -5.19 -3.87 14.72
C LEU A 233 -3.94 -3.30 14.06
N GLY A 234 -3.28 -2.32 14.71
CA GLY A 234 -2.09 -1.66 14.20
C GLY A 234 -1.46 -0.64 15.14
N LYS A 235 -0.11 -0.68 15.18
CA LYS A 235 0.93 0.27 15.62
C LYS A 235 0.86 0.95 17.00
N SER A 236 -0.27 1.02 17.69
CA SER A 236 -0.35 1.48 19.10
C SER A 236 -0.52 0.29 20.04
N TYR A 237 0.60 -0.28 20.50
CA TYR A 237 0.77 -1.14 21.68
C TYR A 237 -0.09 -2.42 21.87
N ARG A 238 -1.03 -2.77 20.99
CA ARG A 238 -2.05 -3.80 21.30
C ARG A 238 -2.17 -4.99 20.35
N SER A 239 -1.35 -5.08 19.30
CA SER A 239 -1.29 -6.30 18.46
C SER A 239 0.02 -7.03 18.73
N PRO A 240 -0.01 -8.30 19.15
CA PRO A 240 1.22 -9.07 19.35
C PRO A 240 1.96 -9.20 18.00
N PRO A 241 3.31 -9.15 18.03
CA PRO A 241 4.10 -9.43 16.84
C PRO A 241 3.84 -10.88 16.37
N LEU A 242 4.01 -11.12 15.07
CA LEU A 242 4.01 -12.47 14.53
C LEU A 242 5.15 -13.30 15.17
N THR A 243 4.84 -14.46 15.73
CA THR A 243 5.84 -15.41 16.23
C THR A 243 5.98 -16.60 15.28
N PRO A 244 7.19 -17.16 15.10
CA PRO A 244 7.40 -18.31 14.21
C PRO A 244 6.59 -19.55 14.60
N GLU A 245 6.39 -19.78 15.90
CA GLU A 245 5.68 -20.96 16.43
C GLU A 245 4.18 -20.93 16.09
N GLN A 246 3.65 -19.76 15.74
CA GLN A 246 2.26 -19.56 15.37
C GLN A 246 2.04 -19.44 13.85
N ALA A 247 3.07 -19.70 13.02
CA ALA A 247 3.00 -19.48 11.58
C ALA A 247 1.82 -20.20 10.91
N THR A 248 1.73 -21.54 11.03
CA THR A 248 0.62 -22.33 10.46
C THR A 248 -0.75 -21.88 11.01
N PRO A 249 -0.99 -21.82 12.34
CA PRO A 249 -2.28 -21.36 12.86
C PRO A 249 -2.69 -19.96 12.39
N LEU A 250 -1.74 -19.01 12.30
CA LEU A 250 -2.04 -17.64 11.87
C LEU A 250 -2.26 -17.54 10.36
N LEU A 251 -1.57 -18.35 9.55
CA LEU A 251 -1.85 -18.43 8.11
C LEU A 251 -3.25 -19.00 7.84
N LEU A 252 -3.65 -20.08 8.52
CA LEU A 252 -4.99 -20.64 8.41
C LEU A 252 -6.06 -19.65 8.87
N ARG A 253 -5.80 -18.91 9.96
CA ARG A 253 -6.67 -17.84 10.42
C ARG A 253 -6.78 -16.71 9.40
N ALA A 254 -5.68 -16.34 8.74
CA ALA A 254 -5.67 -15.32 7.70
C ALA A 254 -6.41 -15.79 6.43
N LEU A 255 -6.30 -17.06 6.03
CA LEU A 255 -7.11 -17.66 4.96
C LEU A 255 -8.61 -17.54 5.27
N ARG A 256 -9.03 -17.93 6.49
CA ARG A 256 -10.43 -17.77 6.93
C ARG A 256 -10.88 -16.32 6.93
N ALA A 257 -10.03 -15.38 7.35
CA ALA A 257 -10.34 -13.95 7.30
C ALA A 257 -10.54 -13.42 5.87
N LEU A 258 -9.84 -14.02 4.90
CA LEU A 258 -10.00 -13.76 3.47
C LEU A 258 -11.14 -14.57 2.82
N GLY A 259 -11.95 -15.27 3.62
CA GLY A 259 -13.05 -16.10 3.14
C GLY A 259 -12.61 -17.37 2.39
N GLN A 260 -11.32 -17.71 2.44
CA GLN A 260 -10.77 -18.85 1.71
C GLN A 260 -11.09 -20.17 2.44
N PRO A 261 -11.33 -21.26 1.70
CA PRO A 261 -11.56 -22.57 2.30
C PRO A 261 -10.31 -23.09 3.01
N THR A 262 -10.51 -23.68 4.18
CA THR A 262 -9.48 -24.42 4.93
C THR A 262 -10.00 -25.80 5.29
N ASP A 263 -9.14 -26.81 5.22
CA ASP A 263 -9.42 -28.19 5.65
C ASP A 263 -8.68 -28.49 6.98
N ASP A 264 -9.26 -29.37 7.79
CA ASP A 264 -8.68 -29.92 9.02
C ASP A 264 -7.32 -30.60 8.77
N SER A 265 -7.09 -31.15 7.57
CA SER A 265 -5.79 -31.73 7.20
C SER A 265 -4.63 -30.73 7.30
N LEU A 266 -4.90 -29.42 7.17
CA LEU A 266 -3.89 -28.38 7.25
C LEU A 266 -3.48 -28.03 8.69
N ALA A 267 -4.19 -28.54 9.70
CA ALA A 267 -3.90 -28.22 11.10
C ALA A 267 -2.47 -28.60 11.53
N HIS A 268 -1.88 -29.60 10.86
CA HIS A 268 -0.52 -30.08 11.10
C HIS A 268 0.44 -29.80 9.94
N ALA A 269 0.00 -29.04 8.94
CA ALA A 269 0.82 -28.68 7.79
C ALA A 269 1.89 -27.64 8.17
N SER A 270 3.00 -27.68 7.45
CA SER A 270 4.01 -26.63 7.48
C SER A 270 3.47 -25.32 6.88
N PRO A 271 4.07 -24.16 7.21
CA PRO A 271 3.66 -22.88 6.62
C PRO A 271 3.69 -22.89 5.08
N ARG A 272 4.68 -23.58 4.49
CA ARG A 272 4.80 -23.71 3.03
C ARG A 272 3.64 -24.50 2.44
N GLU A 273 3.27 -25.64 3.03
CA GLU A 273 2.12 -26.44 2.57
C GLU A 273 0.81 -25.65 2.67
N VAL A 274 0.63 -24.82 3.70
CA VAL A 274 -0.54 -23.92 3.81
C VAL A 274 -0.54 -22.87 2.71
N LEU A 275 0.62 -22.28 2.38
CA LEU A 275 0.74 -21.33 1.28
C LEU A 275 0.46 -21.99 -0.08
N GLU A 276 1.02 -23.16 -0.35
CA GLU A 276 0.77 -23.93 -1.57
C GLU A 276 -0.71 -24.29 -1.72
N TRP A 277 -1.35 -24.73 -0.63
CA TRP A 277 -2.79 -24.95 -0.58
C TRP A 277 -3.56 -23.66 -0.92
N GLY A 278 -3.21 -22.55 -0.26
CA GLY A 278 -3.84 -21.25 -0.48
C GLY A 278 -3.69 -20.78 -1.92
N VAL A 279 -2.56 -21.05 -2.57
CA VAL A 279 -2.31 -20.69 -3.97
C VAL A 279 -3.22 -21.50 -4.91
N ALA A 280 -3.36 -22.80 -4.65
CA ALA A 280 -4.20 -23.68 -5.47
C ALA A 280 -5.71 -23.41 -5.33
N HIS A 281 -6.14 -22.83 -4.21
CA HIS A 281 -7.56 -22.59 -3.89
C HIS A 281 -7.92 -21.11 -3.80
N TRP A 282 -7.03 -20.21 -4.23
CA TRP A 282 -7.26 -18.77 -4.16
C TRP A 282 -8.47 -18.35 -5.00
N ASP A 283 -9.44 -17.73 -4.36
CA ASP A 283 -10.54 -17.04 -5.02
C ASP A 283 -10.77 -15.66 -4.37
N ALA A 284 -10.35 -14.61 -5.07
CA ALA A 284 -10.55 -13.24 -4.64
C ALA A 284 -12.04 -12.87 -4.47
N GLY A 285 -12.95 -13.57 -5.16
CA GLY A 285 -14.39 -13.37 -5.05
C GLY A 285 -14.99 -13.79 -3.69
N LEU A 286 -14.29 -14.64 -2.93
CA LEU A 286 -14.71 -15.07 -1.59
C LEU A 286 -14.32 -14.07 -0.50
N ILE A 287 -13.45 -13.09 -0.80
CA ILE A 287 -13.04 -12.10 0.18
C ILE A 287 -14.26 -11.27 0.59
N PRO A 288 -14.53 -11.08 1.90
CA PRO A 288 -15.66 -10.31 2.37
C PRO A 288 -15.68 -8.89 1.79
N ARG A 289 -16.82 -8.49 1.21
CA ARG A 289 -17.03 -7.13 0.70
C ARG A 289 -17.33 -6.15 1.84
N ALA A 290 -16.32 -5.88 2.65
CA ALA A 290 -16.35 -4.94 3.75
C ALA A 290 -15.02 -4.21 3.87
N LEU A 291 -15.04 -3.00 4.45
CA LEU A 291 -13.81 -2.24 4.72
C LEU A 291 -13.08 -2.75 5.96
N THR A 292 -13.81 -3.35 6.90
CA THR A 292 -13.28 -3.86 8.16
C THR A 292 -13.88 -5.23 8.50
N LEU A 293 -13.11 -6.04 9.22
CA LEU A 293 -13.56 -7.31 9.82
C LEU A 293 -13.20 -7.33 11.30
N GLN A 294 -14.16 -7.70 12.15
CA GLN A 294 -13.89 -7.79 13.58
C GLN A 294 -13.08 -9.04 13.89
N GLU A 295 -12.02 -8.88 14.67
CA GLU A 295 -11.15 -9.98 15.07
C GLU A 295 -11.91 -11.13 15.75
N ALA A 296 -12.95 -10.81 16.52
CA ALA A 296 -13.79 -11.80 17.22
C ALA A 296 -14.55 -12.74 16.28
N GLN A 297 -14.78 -12.34 15.02
CA GLN A 297 -15.46 -13.13 14.00
C GLN A 297 -14.51 -14.12 13.30
N LEU A 298 -13.21 -14.05 13.58
CA LEU A 298 -12.14 -14.81 12.92
C LEU A 298 -11.66 -16.02 13.74
N ARG A 299 -12.55 -16.63 14.53
CA ARG A 299 -12.26 -17.82 15.32
C ARG A 299 -12.41 -19.06 14.45
#